data_AF-A0A0S9PQJ2-F1
#
_entry.id   AF-A0A0S9PQJ2-F1
#
_cell.length_a   1.000
_cell.length_b   1.000
_cell.length_c   1.000
_cell.angle_alpha   90.00
_cell.angle_beta   90.00
_cell.angle_gamma   90.00
#
_symmetry.space_group_name_H-M   'P 1'
#
loop_
_entity.id
_entity.type
_entity.pdbx_description
1 polymer ?
#
loop_
_entity_poly.entity_id
_entity_poly.type
_entity_poly.pdbx_seq_one_letter_code
_entity_poly.pdbx_strand_id
1 'polypeptide(L)'
;MLGLVPASAQGNMRKFLEGHWVGEDLQIRVDQDAVQANDNPDKPFEWSPLVIKDVTGGMVVFQIGARQYIGLINGQQMTVTMSGSNRSYVLTKNPKP
;
A
#
# COMPACT_ATOMS: atom_id res chain seq x y z
N MET A 1 12.54 16.72 16.85
CA MET A 1 13.20 15.46 17.23
C MET A 1 12.75 14.41 16.22
N LEU A 2 13.56 14.13 15.19
CA LEU A 2 13.23 13.13 14.16
C LEU A 2 13.67 11.77 14.71
N GLY A 3 12.72 11.00 15.24
CA GLY A 3 12.98 9.68 15.76
C GLY A 3 13.37 8.73 14.63
N LEU A 4 14.60 8.20 14.70
CA LEU A 4 15.00 7.05 13.91
C LEU A 4 14.03 5.90 14.21
N VAL A 5 13.20 5.56 13.24
CA VAL A 5 12.31 4.41 13.32
C VAL A 5 13.21 3.17 13.35
N PRO A 6 13.08 2.27 14.35
CA PRO A 6 13.93 1.10 14.43
C PRO A 6 13.76 0.24 13.17
N ALA A 7 14.84 -0.40 12.70
CA ALA A 7 14.82 -1.24 11.49
C ALA A 7 13.76 -2.37 11.56
N SER A 8 13.42 -2.84 12.77
CA SER A 8 12.32 -3.78 13.00
C SER A 8 10.94 -3.19 12.68
N ALA A 9 10.72 -1.90 12.92
CA ALA A 9 9.49 -1.22 12.51
C ALA A 9 9.39 -1.09 10.99
N GLN A 10 10.51 -0.90 10.28
CA GLN A 10 10.53 -0.88 8.80
C GLN A 10 10.18 -2.25 8.20
N GLY A 11 10.72 -3.33 8.75
CA GLY A 11 10.39 -4.70 8.33
C GLY A 11 8.92 -5.06 8.58
N ASN A 12 8.37 -4.65 9.72
CA ASN A 12 6.96 -4.84 10.06
C ASN A 12 6.02 -3.99 9.20
N MET A 13 6.45 -2.77 8.84
CA MET A 13 5.63 -1.87 8.03
C MET A 13 5.50 -2.32 6.58
N ARG A 14 6.52 -2.96 6.01
CA ARG A 14 6.35 -3.69 4.75
C ARG A 14 5.23 -4.72 4.89
N LYS A 15 5.29 -5.60 5.89
CA LYS A 15 4.23 -6.59 6.14
C LYS A 15 2.84 -5.98 6.38
N PHE A 16 2.73 -4.75 6.88
CA PHE A 16 1.42 -4.12 7.05
C PHE A 16 0.72 -3.83 5.72
N LEU A 17 1.45 -3.52 4.65
CA LEU A 17 0.88 -3.27 3.32
C LEU A 17 0.30 -4.53 2.65
N GLU A 18 0.73 -5.73 3.05
CA GLU A 18 0.27 -7.02 2.53
C GLU A 18 -1.26 -7.18 2.60
N GLY A 19 -1.90 -7.81 1.61
CA GLY A 19 -3.31 -8.18 1.65
C GLY A 19 -4.25 -7.34 0.77
N HIS A 20 -5.55 -7.37 1.06
CA HIS A 20 -6.59 -6.71 0.27
C HIS A 20 -7.06 -5.43 0.96
N TRP A 21 -6.86 -4.29 0.33
CA TRP A 21 -7.32 -2.97 0.76
C TRP A 21 -8.50 -2.52 -0.10
N VAL A 22 -9.58 -2.08 0.54
CA VAL A 22 -10.84 -1.74 -0.12
C VAL A 22 -11.33 -0.37 0.35
N GLY A 23 -11.60 0.52 -0.59
CA GLY A 23 -12.33 1.76 -0.41
C GLY A 23 -13.47 1.86 -1.42
N GLU A 24 -14.16 3.00 -1.42
CA GLU A 24 -15.31 3.25 -2.31
C GLU A 24 -14.93 3.17 -3.80
N ASP A 25 -13.85 3.84 -4.18
CA ASP A 25 -13.45 4.01 -5.59
C ASP A 25 -12.07 3.41 -5.93
N LEU A 26 -11.45 2.72 -4.97
CA LEU A 26 -10.13 2.14 -5.15
C LEU A 26 -10.03 0.85 -4.35
N GLN A 27 -9.47 -0.18 -4.98
CA GLN A 27 -9.07 -1.41 -4.32
C GLN A 27 -7.62 -1.69 -4.66
N ILE A 28 -6.83 -2.11 -3.68
CA ILE A 28 -5.45 -2.51 -3.88
C ILE A 28 -5.26 -3.89 -3.25
N ARG A 29 -4.82 -4.86 -4.04
CA ARG A 29 -4.36 -6.16 -3.59
C ARG A 29 -2.85 -6.18 -3.66
N VAL A 30 -2.21 -6.59 -2.57
CA VAL A 30 -0.76 -6.65 -2.44
C VAL A 30 -0.39 -8.06 -2.03
N ASP A 31 0.57 -8.64 -2.75
CA ASP A 31 1.23 -9.90 -2.44
C ASP A 31 2.75 -9.65 -2.45
N GLN A 32 3.33 -9.51 -1.27
CA GLN A 32 4.76 -9.22 -1.08
C GLN A 32 5.62 -10.47 -1.17
N ASP A 33 5.04 -11.67 -1.03
CA ASP A 33 5.76 -12.92 -1.25
C ASP A 33 6.02 -13.10 -2.76
N ALA A 34 5.04 -12.77 -3.60
CA ALA A 34 5.17 -12.73 -5.06
C ALA A 34 5.78 -11.42 -5.60
N VAL A 35 5.90 -10.38 -4.76
CA VAL A 35 6.35 -9.02 -5.13
C VAL A 35 5.47 -8.41 -6.24
N GLN A 36 4.15 -8.56 -6.06
CA GLN A 36 3.13 -8.15 -7.03
C GLN A 36 1.99 -7.40 -6.35
N ALA A 37 1.30 -6.55 -7.13
CA ALA A 37 0.09 -5.87 -6.69
C ALA A 37 -0.89 -5.67 -7.84
N ASN A 38 -2.16 -5.51 -7.50
CA ASN A 38 -3.25 -5.20 -8.43
C ASN A 38 -4.11 -4.09 -7.84
N ASP A 39 -4.35 -3.05 -8.63
CA ASP A 39 -5.18 -1.89 -8.29
C ASP A 39 -6.35 -1.72 -9.27
N ASN A 40 -6.59 -2.72 -10.11
CA ASN A 40 -7.67 -2.73 -11.09
C ASN A 40 -8.60 -3.92 -10.80
N PRO A 41 -9.75 -3.69 -10.12
CA PRO A 41 -10.67 -4.76 -9.74
C PRO A 41 -11.38 -5.39 -10.94
N ASP A 42 -11.52 -4.68 -12.06
CA ASP A 42 -12.12 -5.21 -13.29
C ASP A 42 -11.22 -6.27 -13.95
N LYS A 43 -9.95 -6.31 -13.55
CA LYS A 43 -8.94 -7.23 -14.06
C LYS A 43 -8.26 -7.98 -12.91
N PRO A 44 -8.98 -8.89 -12.23
CA PRO A 44 -8.56 -9.48 -10.95
C PRO A 44 -7.33 -10.40 -11.05
N PHE A 45 -6.93 -10.79 -12.27
CA PHE A 45 -5.76 -11.63 -12.55
C PHE A 45 -4.60 -10.87 -13.19
N GLU A 46 -4.77 -9.59 -13.55
CA GLU A 46 -3.68 -8.77 -14.07
C GLU A 46 -2.88 -8.17 -12.91
N TRP A 47 -1.81 -8.86 -12.55
CA TRP A 47 -0.87 -8.40 -11.54
C TRP A 47 0.25 -7.57 -12.16
N SER A 48 0.65 -6.52 -11.46
CA SER A 48 1.77 -5.67 -11.83
C SER A 48 2.91 -5.82 -10.81
N PRO A 49 4.17 -5.56 -11.21
CA PRO A 49 5.29 -5.54 -10.28
C PRO A 49 5.05 -4.54 -9.14
N LEU A 50 5.31 -4.98 -7.91
CA LEU A 50 5.31 -4.12 -6.73
C LEU A 50 6.73 -3.67 -6.42
N VAL A 51 6.93 -2.37 -6.22
CA VAL A 51 8.22 -1.83 -5.75
C VAL A 51 8.00 -0.93 -4.56
N ILE A 52 8.51 -1.32 -3.39
CA ILE A 52 8.52 -0.45 -2.20
C ILE A 52 9.74 0.47 -2.28
N LYS A 53 9.50 1.77 -2.33
CA LYS A 53 10.53 2.81 -2.50
C LYS A 53 11.02 3.37 -1.16
N ASP A 54 10.11 3.63 -0.24
CA ASP A 54 10.44 4.13 1.09
C ASP A 54 9.44 3.65 2.14
N VAL A 55 9.91 3.52 3.37
CA VAL A 55 9.11 3.17 4.55
C VAL A 55 9.64 3.95 5.75
N THR A 56 8.84 4.92 6.19
CA THR A 56 9.21 5.83 7.28
C THR A 56 8.01 6.06 8.20
N GLY A 57 8.09 5.54 9.43
CA GLY A 57 6.96 5.59 10.37
C GLY A 57 5.76 4.81 9.82
N GLY A 58 4.57 5.42 9.83
CA GLY A 58 3.36 4.88 9.20
C GLY A 58 3.24 5.16 7.69
N MET A 59 4.24 5.81 7.09
CA MET A 59 4.23 6.14 5.66
C MET A 59 4.96 5.05 4.85
N VAL A 60 4.36 4.66 3.73
CA VAL A 60 4.95 3.80 2.70
C VAL A 60 4.82 4.44 1.33
N VAL A 61 5.93 4.53 0.59
CA VAL A 61 5.93 4.92 -0.82
C VAL A 61 6.15 3.66 -1.65
N PHE A 62 5.22 3.35 -2.55
CA PHE A 62 5.26 2.13 -3.35
C PHE A 62 4.78 2.36 -4.78
N GLN A 63 5.17 1.48 -5.68
CA GLN A 63 4.77 1.50 -7.08
C GLN A 63 4.06 0.20 -7.45
N ILE A 64 2.99 0.32 -8.23
CA ILE A 64 2.28 -0.78 -8.88
C ILE A 64 2.43 -0.56 -10.39
N GLY A 65 3.30 -1.34 -11.03
CA GLY A 65 3.71 -1.08 -12.40
C GLY A 65 4.31 0.33 -12.54
N ALA A 66 3.72 1.16 -13.40
CA ALA A 66 4.18 2.54 -13.62
C ALA A 66 3.55 3.58 -12.65
N ARG A 67 2.58 3.19 -11.81
CA ARG A 67 1.86 4.11 -10.92
C ARG A 67 2.51 4.14 -9.55
N GLN A 68 2.73 5.35 -9.02
CA GLN A 68 3.30 5.56 -7.68
C GLN A 68 2.22 6.00 -6.70
N TYR A 69 2.29 5.45 -5.48
CA TYR A 69 1.37 5.67 -4.39
C TYR A 69 2.14 6.07 -3.13
N ILE A 70 1.51 6.93 -2.33
CA ILE A 70 1.94 7.28 -0.98
C ILE A 70 0.82 6.81 -0.05
N GLY A 71 1.11 5.81 0.78
CA GLY A 71 0.19 5.26 1.77
C GLY A 71 0.55 5.72 3.18
N LEU A 72 -0.44 6.17 3.94
CA LEU A 72 -0.36 6.40 5.37
C LEU A 72 -1.17 5.31 6.08
N ILE A 73 -0.48 4.34 6.66
CA ILE A 73 -1.08 3.18 7.32
C ILE A 73 -1.22 3.45 8.82
N ASN A 74 -2.44 3.30 9.32
CA ASN A 74 -2.77 3.29 10.73
C ASN A 74 -3.63 2.06 11.05
N GLY A 75 -3.00 1.00 11.53
CA GLY A 75 -3.67 -0.28 11.80
C GLY A 75 -4.25 -0.90 10.53
N GLN A 76 -5.58 -1.01 10.49
CA GLN A 76 -6.33 -1.55 9.35
C GLN A 76 -6.79 -0.48 8.36
N GLN A 77 -6.44 0.78 8.54
CA GLN A 77 -6.79 1.84 7.61
C GLN A 77 -5.54 2.34 6.88
N MET A 78 -5.68 2.59 5.59
CA MET A 78 -4.66 3.23 4.77
C MET A 78 -5.29 4.39 4.01
N THR A 79 -4.79 5.60 4.27
CA THR A 79 -5.05 6.73 3.37
C THR A 79 -4.01 6.69 2.28
N VAL A 80 -4.43 6.60 1.02
CA VAL A 80 -3.53 6.50 -0.12
C VAL A 80 -3.75 7.64 -1.11
N THR A 81 -2.65 8.22 -1.58
CA THR A 81 -2.64 9.25 -2.62
C THR A 81 -1.81 8.76 -3.79
N MET A 82 -2.34 8.90 -5.01
CA MET A 82 -1.56 8.66 -6.23
C MET A 82 -0.64 9.85 -6.51
N SER A 83 0.61 9.59 -6.87
CA SER A 83 1.52 10.65 -7.28
C SER A 83 0.95 11.41 -8.49
N GLY A 84 0.97 12.74 -8.44
CA GLY A 84 0.36 13.59 -9.45
C GLY A 84 -1.16 13.79 -9.32
N SER A 85 -1.79 13.23 -8.28
CA SER A 85 -3.20 13.44 -7.96
C SER A 85 -3.35 14.25 -6.65
N ASN A 86 -4.36 15.11 -6.61
CA ASN A 86 -4.79 15.78 -5.36
C ASN A 86 -5.86 14.97 -4.60
N ARG A 87 -6.26 13.81 -5.14
CA ARG A 87 -7.27 12.94 -4.55
C ARG A 87 -6.61 11.88 -3.67
N SER A 88 -7.12 11.76 -2.45
CA SER A 88 -6.79 10.68 -1.54
C SER A 88 -7.96 9.73 -1.40
N TYR A 89 -7.65 8.45 -1.19
CA TYR A 89 -8.62 7.38 -0.95
C TYR A 89 -8.38 6.82 0.43
N VAL A 90 -9.45 6.58 1.18
CA VAL A 90 -9.39 5.85 2.44
C VAL A 90 -9.72 4.40 2.15
N LEU A 91 -8.76 3.52 2.37
CA LEU A 91 -8.91 2.08 2.20
C LEU A 91 -8.92 1.42 3.57
N THR A 92 -9.79 0.45 3.75
CA THR A 92 -9.76 -0.45 4.90
C THR A 92 -9.17 -1.77 4.45
N LYS A 93 -8.25 -2.31 5.25
CA LYS A 93 -7.72 -3.65 5.08
C LYS A 93 -8.90 -4.59 5.25
N ASN A 94 -9.35 -5.17 4.16
CA ASN A 94 -10.39 -6.16 4.18
C ASN A 94 -9.85 -7.35 4.97
N PRO A 95 -10.41 -7.63 6.16
CA PRO A 95 -10.14 -8.87 6.84
C PRO A 95 -10.93 -9.93 6.04
N LYS A 96 -10.49 -10.29 4.83
CA LYS A 96 -11.22 -11.29 4.08
C LYS A 96 -11.19 -12.63 4.85
N PRO A 97 -12.26 -13.42 4.73
CA PRO A 97 -12.75 -14.37 5.72
C PRO A 97 -11.75 -15.45 6.11
#